data_AF-C2BE29-F1
#
_entry.id   AF-C2BE29-F1
#
_cell.length_a   1.000
_cell.length_b   1.000
_cell.length_c   1.000
_cell.angle_alpha   90.00
_cell.angle_beta   90.00
_cell.angle_gamma   90.00
#
_symmetry.space_group_name_H-M   'P 1'
#
loop_
_entity.id
_entity.type
_entity.pdbx_description
1 polymer ?
#
loop_
_entity_poly.entity_id
_entity_poly.type
_entity_poly.pdbx_seq_one_letter_code
_entity_poly.pdbx_strand_id
1 'polypeptide(L)' 'LKGKTFAFGSVSSTSGSLMPRYFMQKDGIVPEQFFSRVAYSGAHDATVAWVQAGKVDAGVLNASVWQKLVDSGKVDTAKV' A
#
# COMPACT_ATOMS: atom_id res chain seq x y z
N LEU A 1 3.24 3.37 -11.90
CA LEU A 1 3.53 4.04 -10.60
C LEU A 1 4.99 4.52 -10.44
N LYS A 2 5.83 4.49 -11.49
CA LYS A 2 7.20 5.02 -11.39
C LYS A 2 7.18 6.50 -11.01
N GLY A 3 8.02 6.91 -10.07
CA GLY A 3 8.09 8.28 -9.55
C GLY A 3 6.93 8.70 -8.65
N LYS A 4 5.98 7.81 -8.36
CA LYS A 4 4.88 8.08 -7.43
C LYS A 4 5.29 7.81 -5.98
N THR A 5 4.51 8.32 -5.04
CA THR A 5 4.66 8.03 -3.61
C THR A 5 3.92 6.74 -3.25
N PHE A 6 4.54 5.89 -2.44
CA PHE A 6 4.05 4.55 -2.15
C PHE A 6 4.12 4.22 -0.65
N ALA A 7 3.09 3.56 -0.12
CA ALA A 7 3.06 3.07 1.26
C ALA A 7 2.99 1.54 1.35
N PHE A 8 3.95 0.97 2.07
CA PHE A 8 3.79 -0.34 2.70
C PHE A 8 2.90 -0.21 3.95
N GLY A 9 2.38 -1.34 4.42
CA GLY A 9 1.67 -1.47 5.70
C GLY A 9 2.61 -1.39 6.91
N SER A 10 2.51 -2.36 7.82
CA SER A 10 3.51 -2.55 8.88
C SER A 10 4.78 -3.18 8.31
N VAL A 11 5.94 -2.79 8.85
CA VAL A 11 7.25 -3.39 8.55
C VAL A 11 7.23 -4.91 8.83
N SER A 12 6.56 -5.34 9.91
CA SER A 12 6.44 -6.74 10.30
C SER A 12 5.39 -7.52 9.50
N SER A 13 4.63 -6.88 8.61
CA SER A 13 3.55 -7.53 7.86
C SER A 13 4.11 -8.33 6.69
N THR A 14 3.74 -9.62 6.60
CA THR A 14 4.04 -10.42 5.42
C THR A 14 3.34 -9.86 4.18
N SER A 15 2.02 -9.72 4.20
CA SER A 15 1.23 -9.24 3.04
C SER A 15 1.34 -7.73 2.81
N GLY A 16 1.64 -6.94 3.86
CA GLY A 16 1.75 -5.49 3.78
C GLY A 16 3.16 -4.96 3.53
N SER A 17 4.20 -5.80 3.58
CA SER A 17 5.60 -5.37 3.41
C SER A 17 6.43 -6.42 2.66
N LEU A 18 6.57 -7.63 3.22
CA LEU A 18 7.51 -8.63 2.69
C LEU A 18 7.13 -9.15 1.29
N MET A 19 5.91 -9.67 1.14
CA MET A 19 5.41 -10.26 -0.12
C MET A 19 5.42 -9.25 -1.27
N PRO A 20 4.88 -8.02 -1.12
CA PRO A 20 4.92 -7.05 -2.20
C PRO A 20 6.36 -6.69 -2.61
N ARG A 21 7.29 -6.54 -1.65
CA ARG A 21 8.71 -6.31 -1.96
C ARG A 21 9.32 -7.46 -2.74
N TYR A 22 9.04 -8.70 -2.34
CA TYR A 22 9.54 -9.90 -3.02
C TYR A 22 9.13 -9.93 -4.49
N PHE A 23 7.84 -9.69 -4.79
CA PHE A 23 7.36 -9.66 -6.17
C PHE A 23 7.87 -8.47 -6.97
N MET A 24 7.95 -7.29 -6.37
CA MET A 24 8.60 -6.14 -7.02
C MET A 24 10.05 -6.48 -7.41
N GLN A 25 10.80 -7.12 -6.52
CA GLN A 25 12.17 -7.53 -6.81
C GLN A 25 12.24 -8.58 -7.93
N LYS A 26 11.30 -9.53 -7.99
CA LYS A 26 11.19 -10.49 -9.09
C LYS A 26 10.97 -9.81 -10.45
N ASP A 27 10.27 -8.67 -10.44
CA ASP A 27 10.04 -7.84 -11.62
C ASP A 27 11.17 -6.83 -11.87
N GLY A 28 12.29 -6.92 -11.13
CA GLY A 28 13.43 -6.00 -11.24
C GLY A 28 13.17 -4.60 -10.66
N ILE A 29 12.10 -4.43 -9.91
CA ILE A 29 11.71 -3.18 -9.27
C ILE A 29 12.32 -3.10 -7.88
N VAL A 30 13.24 -2.16 -7.68
CA VAL A 30 13.70 -1.74 -6.35
C VAL A 30 12.81 -0.58 -5.89
N PRO A 31 11.95 -0.75 -4.86
CA PRO A 31 10.97 0.25 -4.47
C PRO A 31 11.58 1.64 -4.22
N GLU A 32 12.72 1.68 -3.54
CA GLU A 32 13.44 2.91 -3.18
C GLU A 32 14.01 3.66 -4.39
N GLN A 33 14.13 3.00 -5.55
CA GLN A 33 14.59 3.62 -6.80
C GLN A 33 13.43 3.85 -7.79
N PHE A 34 12.35 3.09 -7.65
CA PHE A 34 11.22 3.15 -8.56
C PHE A 34 10.18 4.20 -8.14
N PHE A 35 9.95 4.35 -6.83
CA PHE A 35 9.04 5.34 -6.26
C PHE A 35 9.81 6.60 -5.86
N SER A 36 9.15 7.77 -5.88
CA SER A 36 9.76 9.01 -5.39
C SER A 36 9.87 9.05 -3.87
N ARG A 37 8.98 8.34 -3.18
CA ARG A 37 9.01 8.15 -1.72
C ARG A 37 8.36 6.83 -1.35
N VAL A 38 9.03 6.07 -0.50
CA VAL A 38 8.49 4.87 0.15
C VAL A 38 8.25 5.18 1.63
N ALA A 39 7.07 4.83 2.13
CA ALA A 39 6.72 4.99 3.54
C ALA A 39 6.07 3.71 4.10
N TYR A 40 5.94 3.67 5.42
CA TYR A 40 5.21 2.62 6.13
C TYR A 40 4.05 3.27 6.87
N SER A 41 2.83 2.86 6.57
CA SER A 41 1.61 3.36 7.21
C SER A 41 1.42 2.77 8.61
N GLY A 42 2.03 1.62 8.89
CA GLY A 42 1.95 0.90 10.17
C GLY A 42 0.79 -0.11 10.26
N ALA A 43 -0.25 0.00 9.42
CA ALA A 43 -1.39 -0.91 9.43
C ALA A 43 -2.14 -0.91 8.09
N HIS A 44 -3.00 -1.91 7.86
CA HIS A 44 -3.70 -2.06 6.57
C HIS A 44 -4.76 -0.98 6.33
N ASP A 45 -5.57 -0.70 7.34
CA ASP A 45 -6.54 0.40 7.34
C ASP A 45 -5.85 1.77 7.22
N ALA A 46 -4.71 1.95 7.89
CA ALA A 46 -3.89 3.15 7.75
C ALA A 46 -3.37 3.35 6.32
N THR A 47 -2.98 2.28 5.61
CA THR A 47 -2.59 2.37 4.19
C THR A 47 -3.74 2.91 3.35
N VAL A 48 -4.95 2.37 3.51
CA VAL A 48 -6.12 2.81 2.75
C VAL A 48 -6.45 4.27 3.05
N ALA A 49 -6.43 4.65 4.32
CA ALA A 49 -6.67 6.03 4.73
C ALA A 49 -5.67 7.01 4.12
N TRP A 50 -4.39 6.62 3.98
CA TRP A 50 -3.37 7.47 3.37
C TRP A 50 -3.57 7.65 1.86
N VAL A 51 -3.97 6.60 1.15
CA VAL A 51 -4.30 6.70 -0.28
C VAL A 51 -5.53 7.58 -0.46
N GLN A 52 -6.60 7.31 0.30
CA GLN A 52 -7.86 8.06 0.22
C GLN A 52 -7.69 9.55 0.54
N ALA A 53 -6.78 9.89 1.46
CA ALA A 53 -6.44 11.26 1.81
C ALA A 53 -5.42 11.92 0.85
N GLY A 54 -4.95 11.21 -0.17
CA GLY A 54 -3.93 11.70 -1.10
C GLY A 54 -2.54 11.90 -0.48
N LYS A 55 -2.28 11.33 0.70
CA LYS A 55 -0.96 11.40 1.38
C LYS A 55 0.09 10.57 0.64
N VAL A 56 -0.34 9.49 0.00
CA VAL A 56 0.44 8.69 -0.94
C VAL A 56 -0.39 8.36 -2.17
N ASP A 57 0.25 8.15 -3.32
CA ASP A 57 -0.46 7.81 -4.56
C ASP A 57 -0.93 6.35 -4.59
N ALA A 58 -0.23 5.44 -3.89
CA ALA A 58 -0.55 4.02 -3.86
C ALA A 58 -0.06 3.35 -2.57
N GLY A 59 -0.64 2.20 -2.24
CA GLY A 59 -0.15 1.38 -1.15
C GLY A 59 -0.61 -0.08 -1.24
N VAL A 60 -0.10 -0.90 -0.34
CA VAL A 60 -0.38 -2.34 -0.29
C VAL A 60 -0.98 -2.79 1.03
N LEU A 61 -1.93 -3.72 0.93
CA LEU A 61 -2.60 -4.35 2.05
C LEU A 61 -3.04 -5.78 1.72
N ASN A 62 -3.50 -6.50 2.74
CA ASN A 62 -4.11 -7.82 2.56
C ASN A 62 -5.47 -7.71 1.84
N ALA A 63 -5.71 -8.58 0.87
CA ALA A 63 -6.95 -8.58 0.07
C ALA A 63 -8.22 -8.83 0.92
N SER A 64 -8.18 -9.72 1.92
CA SER A 64 -9.32 -9.95 2.81
C SER A 64 -9.61 -8.75 3.72
N VAL A 65 -8.58 -7.96 4.06
CA VAL A 65 -8.78 -6.71 4.81
C VAL A 65 -9.41 -5.65 3.92
N TRP A 66 -8.92 -5.50 2.68
CA TRP A 66 -9.54 -4.63 1.69
C TRP A 66 -11.04 -4.93 1.52
N GLN A 67 -11.38 -6.20 1.27
CA GLN A 67 -12.77 -6.60 1.08
C GLN A 67 -13.64 -6.24 2.30
N LYS A 68 -13.18 -6.54 3.52
CA LYS A 68 -13.90 -6.18 4.75
C LYS A 68 -14.11 -4.66 4.88
N LEU A 69 -13.13 -3.85 4.49
CA LEU A 69 -13.24 -2.39 4.57
C LEU A 69 -14.25 -1.85 3.54
N VAL A 70 -14.28 -2.42 2.33
CA VAL A 70 -15.29 -2.10 1.30
C VAL A 70 -16.68 -2.53 1.75
N ASP A 71 -16.85 -3.77 2.19
CA ASP A 71 -18.14 -4.33 2.62
C ASP A 71 -18.73 -3.57 3.82
N SER A 72 -17.86 -3.03 4.70
CA SER A 72 -18.29 -2.23 5.84
C SER A 72 -18.48 -0.74 5.53
N GLY A 73 -18.33 -0.32 4.27
CA GLY A 73 -18.50 1.08 3.85
C GLY A 73 -17.45 2.02 4.45
N LYS A 74 -16.31 1.50 4.91
CA LYS A 74 -15.24 2.28 5.55
C LYS A 74 -14.25 2.87 4.55
N VAL A 75 -14.47 2.67 3.26
CA VAL A 75 -13.61 3.13 2.17
C VAL A 75 -14.46 3.78 1.10
N ASP A 76 -14.03 4.95 0.65
CA ASP A 76 -14.55 5.61 -0.53
C ASP A 76 -13.78 5.10 -1.76
N THR A 77 -14.33 4.10 -2.45
CA THR A 77 -13.70 3.45 -3.61
C THR A 77 -13.52 4.38 -4.81
N ALA A 78 -14.13 5.57 -4.82
CA ALA A 78 -13.88 6.57 -5.86
C ALA A 78 -12.59 7.37 -5.62
N LYS A 79 -11.99 7.25 -4.43
CA LYS A 79 -10.80 7.99 -4.00
C LYS A 79 -9.55 7.13 -3.82
N VAL A 80 -9.63 5.84 -4.10
CA VAL A 80 -8.54 4.86 -3.91
C VAL A 80 -8.36 3.95 -5.11
#